data_AF-A0A401U231-F1
#
_entry.id   AF-A0A401U231-F1
#
_cell.length_a   1.000
_cell.length_b   1.000
_cell.length_c   1.000
_cell.angle_alpha   90.00
_cell.angle_beta   90.00
_cell.angle_gamma   90.00
#
_symmetry.space_group_name_H-M   'P 1'
#
loop_
_entity.id
_entity.type
_entity.pdbx_description
1 polymer ?
#
loop_
_entity_poly.entity_id
_entity_poly.type
_entity_poly.pdbx_seq_one_letter_code
_entity_poly.pdbx_strand_id
1 'polypeptide(L)'
;NVVERFFEKVSDGINIDRKWIRQMIETSVPELPDDPTPEQCDAWIELSQMLNDPTLVANMRANAEDVWNHHVLDLAAWQQANEAVLARAKEIIAGGLGPNSEAGQALARDWLETSARLLKREPDLEFRNWIRGKYALHDARAARYWDLVAIMRGQSPDASPNREWAWITAAMRHHLSD
;
A
#
# COMPACT_ATOMS: atom_id res chain seq x y z
N ASN A 1 14.18 8.26 17.10
CA ASN A 1 12.72 8.55 16.97
C ASN A 1 11.92 7.23 16.99
N VAL A 2 10.63 7.21 17.38
CA VAL A 2 9.75 6.01 17.37
C VAL A 2 9.64 5.35 15.99
N VAL A 3 9.66 6.16 14.93
CA VAL A 3 9.64 5.78 13.52
C VAL A 3 10.93 5.06 13.12
N GLU A 4 12.09 5.58 13.52
CA GLU A 4 13.39 4.92 13.26
C GLU A 4 13.44 3.53 13.91
N ARG A 5 13.03 3.42 15.19
CA ARG A 5 12.98 2.13 15.90
C ARG A 5 11.98 1.15 15.27
N PHE A 6 10.92 1.65 14.67
CA PHE A 6 9.96 0.82 13.94
C PHE A 6 10.59 0.26 12.66
N PHE A 7 11.20 1.10 11.82
CA PHE A 7 11.83 0.64 10.59
C PHE A 7 13.07 -0.23 10.83
N GLU A 8 13.81 -0.01 11.92
CA GLU A 8 14.85 -0.94 12.38
C GLU A 8 14.25 -2.33 12.69
N LYS A 9 13.16 -2.42 13.45
CA LYS A 9 12.46 -3.70 13.72
C LYS A 9 11.88 -4.35 12.47
N VAL A 10 11.42 -3.57 11.50
CA VAL A 10 10.89 -4.08 10.22
C VAL A 10 12.01 -4.61 9.34
N SER A 11 13.18 -3.98 9.34
CA SER A 11 14.30 -4.37 8.47
C SER A 11 15.27 -5.37 9.08
N ASP A 12 15.22 -5.60 10.40
CA ASP A 12 16.11 -6.52 11.10
C ASP A 12 16.07 -7.94 10.51
N GLY A 13 17.19 -8.47 10.05
CA GLY A 13 17.26 -9.82 9.45
C GLY A 13 16.66 -9.97 8.03
N ILE A 14 16.13 -8.91 7.41
CA ILE A 14 15.75 -8.92 5.99
C ILE A 14 16.83 -8.18 5.20
N ASN A 15 17.32 -8.76 4.10
CA ASN A 15 18.33 -8.11 3.23
C ASN A 15 17.71 -7.01 2.37
N ILE A 16 17.17 -5.98 3.02
CA ILE A 16 16.55 -4.80 2.39
C ILE A 16 17.65 -3.77 2.12
N ASP A 17 17.63 -3.14 0.95
CA ASP A 17 18.52 -2.03 0.64
C ASP A 17 18.37 -0.90 1.67
N ARG A 18 19.46 -0.57 2.38
CA ARG A 18 19.50 0.50 3.38
C ARG A 18 19.14 1.87 2.83
N LYS A 19 19.34 2.11 1.53
CA LYS A 19 18.91 3.33 0.84
C LYS A 19 17.39 3.38 0.70
N TRP A 20 16.75 2.25 0.44
CA TRP A 20 15.29 2.13 0.42
C TRP A 20 14.69 2.31 1.82
N ILE A 21 15.28 1.71 2.86
CA ILE A 21 14.85 1.92 4.26
C ILE A 21 14.93 3.40 4.63
N ARG A 22 16.04 4.06 4.31
CA ARG A 22 16.22 5.49 4.59
C ARG A 22 15.22 6.35 3.84
N GLN A 23 15.01 6.09 2.55
CA GLN A 23 14.03 6.81 1.75
C GLN A 23 12.62 6.60 2.30
N MET A 24 12.27 5.39 2.74
CA MET A 24 11.01 5.09 3.44
C MET A 24 10.89 5.84 4.76
N ILE A 25 11.92 5.87 5.61
CA ILE A 25 11.92 6.64 6.88
C ILE A 25 11.71 8.13 6.59
N GLU A 26 12.43 8.68 5.61
CA GLU A 26 12.36 10.10 5.22
C GLU A 26 11.01 10.47 4.57
N THR A 27 10.30 9.50 3.98
CA THR A 27 9.05 9.73 3.23
C THR A 27 7.81 9.13 3.86
N SER A 28 7.84 8.56 5.06
CA SER A 28 6.66 7.87 5.63
C SER A 28 6.04 8.60 6.82
N VAL A 29 6.76 8.90 7.89
CA VAL A 29 6.12 9.46 9.10
C VAL A 29 6.77 10.79 9.50
N PRO A 30 6.06 11.92 9.31
CA PRO A 30 6.50 13.21 9.83
C PRO A 30 6.60 13.16 11.36
N GLU A 31 7.55 13.89 11.95
CA GLU A 31 7.51 14.15 13.39
C GLU A 31 6.27 15.00 13.74
N LEU A 32 5.82 14.91 15.00
CA LEU A 32 4.76 15.78 15.49
C LEU A 32 5.24 17.25 15.38
N PRO A 33 4.49 18.15 14.73
CA PRO A 33 4.83 19.56 14.65
C PRO A 33 4.95 20.21 16.03
N ASP A 34 5.69 21.32 16.14
CA ASP A 34 5.83 22.08 17.40
C ASP A 34 4.50 22.66 17.91
N ASP A 35 3.56 22.95 17.01
CA ASP A 35 2.19 23.41 17.29
C ASP A 35 1.18 22.54 16.53
N PRO A 36 0.90 21.31 17.00
CA PRO A 36 0.07 20.36 16.29
C PRO A 36 -1.42 20.68 16.45
N THR A 37 -2.21 20.46 15.39
CA THR A 37 -3.67 20.52 15.53
C THR A 37 -4.20 19.35 16.39
N PRO A 38 -5.42 19.43 16.95
CA PRO A 38 -6.03 18.32 17.66
C PRO A 38 -6.05 17.02 16.83
N GLU A 39 -6.34 17.11 15.54
CA GLU A 39 -6.37 15.97 14.62
C GLU A 39 -4.98 15.36 14.41
N GLN A 40 -3.92 16.16 14.39
CA GLN A 40 -2.54 15.68 14.32
C GLN A 40 -2.11 14.99 15.62
N CYS A 41 -2.52 15.51 16.78
CA CYS A 41 -2.31 14.85 18.06
C CYS A 41 -2.98 13.47 18.11
N ASP A 42 -4.25 13.39 17.72
CA ASP A 42 -5.00 12.13 17.70
C ASP A 42 -4.38 11.15 16.70
N ALA A 43 -4.00 11.63 15.50
CA ALA A 43 -3.34 10.80 14.49
C ALA A 43 -1.98 10.26 14.97
N TRP A 44 -1.22 11.08 15.69
CA TRP A 44 0.05 10.66 16.28
C TRP A 44 -0.11 9.61 17.37
N ILE A 45 -1.14 9.74 18.23
CA ILE A 45 -1.46 8.73 19.24
C ILE A 45 -1.76 7.40 18.56
N GLU A 46 -2.63 7.40 17.56
CA GLU A 46 -3.01 6.17 16.84
C GLU A 46 -1.83 5.57 16.07
N LEU A 47 -1.02 6.38 15.38
CA LEU A 47 0.22 5.94 14.72
C LEU A 47 1.18 5.31 15.74
N SER A 48 1.37 5.94 16.89
CA SER A 48 2.27 5.41 17.92
C SER A 48 1.79 4.07 18.47
N GLN A 49 0.47 3.85 18.58
CA GLN A 49 -0.11 2.56 18.99
C GLN A 49 0.06 1.51 17.88
N MET A 50 -0.22 1.87 16.64
CA MET A 50 -0.04 1.01 15.47
C MET A 50 1.42 0.57 15.31
N LEU A 51 2.37 1.50 15.40
CA LEU A 51 3.82 1.22 15.30
C LEU A 51 4.34 0.37 16.47
N ASN A 52 3.66 0.38 17.61
CA ASN A 52 3.98 -0.48 18.76
C ASN A 52 3.23 -1.83 18.75
N ASP A 53 2.29 -2.05 17.82
CA ASP A 53 1.59 -3.33 17.64
C ASP A 53 2.52 -4.35 16.95
N PRO A 54 2.91 -5.44 17.63
CA PRO A 54 3.79 -6.46 17.07
C PRO A 54 3.22 -7.12 15.79
N THR A 55 1.90 -7.15 15.66
CA THR A 55 1.22 -7.73 14.49
C THR A 55 1.36 -6.84 13.25
N LEU A 56 1.43 -5.51 13.41
CA LEU A 56 1.70 -4.61 12.29
C LEU A 56 3.13 -4.76 11.78
N VAL A 57 4.11 -4.86 12.70
CA VAL A 57 5.51 -5.12 12.35
C VAL A 57 5.63 -6.45 11.59
N ALA A 58 5.04 -7.53 12.10
CA ALA A 58 5.05 -8.84 11.43
C ALA A 58 4.41 -8.78 10.04
N ASN A 59 3.33 -8.02 9.86
CA ASN A 59 2.64 -7.89 8.58
C ASN A 59 3.43 -7.04 7.57
N MET A 60 4.06 -5.94 8.00
CA MET A 60 4.93 -5.15 7.11
C MET A 60 6.18 -5.93 6.74
N ARG A 61 6.71 -6.74 7.66
CA ARG A 61 7.79 -7.69 7.38
C ARG A 61 7.37 -8.74 6.38
N ALA A 62 6.21 -9.37 6.53
CA ALA A 62 5.71 -10.34 5.56
C ALA A 62 5.53 -9.73 4.16
N ASN A 63 5.06 -8.49 4.06
CA ASN A 63 4.97 -7.79 2.77
C ASN A 63 6.35 -7.45 2.19
N ALA A 64 7.28 -6.97 3.03
CA ALA A 64 8.64 -6.73 2.61
C ALA A 64 9.27 -8.05 2.14
N GLU A 65 9.27 -9.10 2.96
CA GLU A 65 9.77 -10.43 2.61
C GLU A 65 9.11 -10.97 1.35
N ASP A 66 7.82 -10.75 1.11
CA ASP A 66 7.15 -11.18 -0.12
C ASP A 66 7.59 -10.37 -1.36
N VAL A 67 7.89 -9.07 -1.20
CA VAL A 67 8.45 -8.19 -2.23
C VAL A 67 9.95 -8.41 -2.46
N TRP A 68 10.68 -8.94 -1.46
CA TRP A 68 12.13 -9.17 -1.50
C TRP A 68 12.50 -10.64 -1.80
N ASN A 69 11.66 -11.62 -1.42
CA ASN A 69 11.83 -13.05 -1.72
C ASN A 69 11.29 -13.39 -3.12
N HIS A 70 10.15 -12.81 -3.52
CA HIS A 70 9.87 -12.72 -4.95
C HIS A 70 10.79 -11.62 -5.46
N HIS A 71 11.74 -11.96 -6.32
CA HIS A 71 12.59 -10.95 -6.93
C HIS A 71 11.69 -10.01 -7.75
N VAL A 72 11.18 -8.93 -7.16
CA VAL A 72 10.77 -7.76 -7.93
C VAL A 72 12.07 -7.26 -8.55
N LEU A 73 12.39 -7.82 -9.71
CA LEU A 73 13.67 -7.65 -10.39
C LEU A 73 13.91 -6.19 -10.75
N ASP A 74 12.83 -5.41 -10.81
CA ASP A 74 12.83 -3.99 -11.13
C ASP A 74 11.83 -3.23 -10.24
N LEU A 75 12.34 -2.69 -9.13
CA LEU A 75 11.60 -1.83 -8.20
C LEU A 75 11.06 -0.56 -8.89
N ALA A 76 11.78 -0.02 -9.88
CA ALA A 76 11.34 1.18 -10.59
C ALA A 76 10.14 0.87 -11.50
N ALA A 77 10.18 -0.26 -12.21
CA ALA A 77 9.04 -0.73 -13.00
C ALA A 77 7.81 -1.02 -12.11
N TRP A 78 8.02 -1.58 -10.92
CA TRP A 78 6.93 -1.78 -9.95
C TRP A 78 6.32 -0.47 -9.47
N GLN A 79 7.14 0.53 -9.13
CA GLN A 79 6.67 1.87 -8.74
C GLN A 79 5.88 2.52 -9.88
N GLN A 80 6.42 2.51 -11.10
CA GLN A 80 5.75 3.07 -12.27
C GLN A 80 4.40 2.40 -12.55
N ALA A 81 4.32 1.07 -12.41
CA ALA A 81 3.07 0.34 -12.59
C ALA A 81 2.02 0.71 -11.53
N ASN A 82 2.43 0.88 -10.27
CA ASN A 82 1.54 1.34 -9.20
C ASN A 82 1.03 2.77 -9.44
N GLU A 83 1.92 3.68 -9.83
CA GLU A 83 1.53 5.06 -10.17
C GLU A 83 0.52 5.10 -11.32
N ALA A 84 0.76 4.29 -12.37
CA ALA A 84 -0.13 4.21 -13.52
C ALA A 84 -1.51 3.65 -13.18
N VAL A 85 -1.59 2.56 -12.39
CA VAL A 85 -2.90 1.98 -12.00
C VAL A 85 -3.67 2.93 -11.07
N LEU A 86 -2.99 3.63 -10.17
CA LEU A 86 -3.60 4.63 -9.30
C LEU A 86 -4.15 5.83 -10.07
N ALA A 87 -3.37 6.37 -11.01
CA ALA A 87 -3.80 7.49 -11.85
C ALA A 87 -5.06 7.11 -12.65
N ARG A 88 -5.09 5.91 -13.23
CA ARG A 88 -6.24 5.43 -13.99
C ARG A 88 -7.46 5.15 -13.11
N ALA A 89 -7.27 4.60 -11.91
CA ALA A 89 -8.35 4.45 -10.94
C ALA A 89 -8.95 5.81 -10.54
N LYS A 90 -8.10 6.81 -10.31
CA LYS A 90 -8.52 8.18 -9.98
C LYS A 90 -9.39 8.79 -11.08
N GLU A 91 -9.02 8.62 -12.35
CA GLU A 91 -9.80 9.08 -13.49
C GLU A 91 -11.17 8.40 -13.57
N ILE A 92 -11.22 7.08 -13.40
CA ILE A 92 -12.46 6.30 -13.41
C ILE A 92 -13.40 6.74 -12.28
N ILE A 93 -12.84 6.94 -11.08
CA ILE A 93 -13.57 7.42 -9.90
C ILE A 93 -14.10 8.84 -10.14
N ALA A 94 -13.30 9.74 -10.72
CA ALA A 94 -13.73 11.09 -11.06
C ALA A 94 -14.85 11.10 -12.12
N GLY A 95 -14.88 10.11 -13.01
CA GLY A 95 -15.97 9.84 -13.95
C GLY A 95 -17.24 9.26 -13.31
N GLY A 96 -17.25 8.99 -12.01
CA GLY A 96 -18.40 8.45 -11.27
C GLY A 96 -18.64 6.95 -11.47
N LEU A 97 -17.67 6.23 -12.04
CA LEU A 97 -17.80 4.79 -12.28
C LEU A 97 -17.39 3.98 -11.04
N GLY A 98 -18.25 3.03 -10.67
CA GLY A 98 -18.00 2.12 -9.56
C GLY A 98 -17.05 0.97 -9.90
N PRO A 99 -16.53 0.26 -8.89
CA PRO A 99 -15.58 -0.85 -9.07
C PRO A 99 -16.17 -2.05 -9.82
N ASN A 100 -17.50 -2.17 -9.88
CA ASN A 100 -18.21 -3.26 -10.57
C ASN A 100 -18.53 -2.93 -12.05
N SER A 101 -18.03 -1.79 -12.56
CA SER A 101 -18.26 -1.35 -13.94
C SER A 101 -17.36 -2.08 -14.93
N GLU A 102 -17.65 -1.97 -16.24
CA GLU A 102 -16.74 -2.46 -17.29
C GLU A 102 -15.34 -1.84 -17.20
N ALA A 103 -15.26 -0.56 -16.78
CA ALA A 103 -13.98 0.11 -16.52
C ALA A 103 -13.22 -0.52 -15.35
N GLY A 104 -13.93 -0.92 -14.28
CA GLY A 104 -13.36 -1.67 -13.16
C GLY A 104 -12.86 -3.05 -13.59
N GLN A 105 -13.62 -3.74 -14.43
CA GLN A 105 -13.22 -5.04 -14.98
C GLN A 105 -11.96 -4.94 -15.83
N ALA A 106 -11.88 -3.92 -16.70
CA ALA A 106 -10.71 -3.68 -17.53
C ALA A 106 -9.48 -3.35 -16.67
N LEU A 107 -9.61 -2.44 -15.70
CA LEU A 107 -8.50 -2.07 -14.82
C LEU A 107 -8.00 -3.27 -14.00
N ALA A 108 -8.92 -4.09 -13.45
CA ALA A 108 -8.56 -5.26 -12.67
C ALA A 108 -7.80 -6.32 -13.47
N ARG A 109 -8.18 -6.54 -14.74
CA ARG A 109 -7.46 -7.46 -15.65
C ARG A 109 -6.08 -6.91 -16.03
N ASP A 110 -6.02 -5.65 -16.45
CA ASP A 110 -4.76 -5.00 -16.80
C ASP A 110 -3.76 -5.05 -15.63
N TRP A 111 -4.26 -4.84 -14.41
CA TRP A 111 -3.45 -4.91 -13.19
C TRP A 111 -2.98 -6.33 -12.87
N LEU A 112 -3.85 -7.33 -13.00
CA LEU A 112 -3.49 -8.75 -12.85
C LEU A 112 -2.36 -9.13 -13.82
N GLU A 113 -2.52 -8.82 -15.10
CA GLU A 113 -1.52 -9.14 -16.14
C GLU A 113 -0.19 -8.41 -15.92
N THR A 114 -0.25 -7.14 -15.52
CA THR A 114 0.94 -6.34 -15.23
C THR A 114 1.69 -6.89 -14.01
N SER A 115 0.96 -7.23 -12.95
CA SER A 115 1.54 -7.82 -11.74
C SER A 115 2.17 -9.18 -12.01
N ALA A 116 1.51 -10.04 -12.80
CA ALA A 116 2.02 -11.35 -13.20
C ALA A 116 3.35 -11.20 -13.96
N ARG A 117 3.40 -10.29 -14.94
CA ARG A 117 4.60 -10.00 -15.74
C ARG A 117 5.77 -9.51 -14.88
N LEU A 118 5.52 -8.54 -13.99
CA LEU A 118 6.56 -7.96 -13.13
C LEU A 118 7.11 -8.99 -12.13
N LEU A 119 6.28 -9.92 -11.69
CA LEU A 119 6.65 -11.01 -10.77
C LEU A 119 7.13 -12.27 -11.50
N LYS A 120 7.20 -12.27 -12.83
CA LYS A 120 7.52 -13.44 -13.68
C LYS A 120 6.66 -14.67 -13.35
N ARG A 121 5.37 -14.44 -13.14
CA ARG A 121 4.35 -15.48 -12.94
C ARG A 121 3.36 -15.44 -14.10
N GLU A 122 2.67 -16.55 -14.31
CA GLU A 122 1.52 -16.60 -15.21
C GLU A 122 0.28 -16.01 -14.51
N PRO A 123 -0.60 -15.28 -15.20
CA PRO A 123 -1.84 -14.73 -14.62
C PRO A 123 -2.94 -15.81 -14.48
N ASP A 124 -2.56 -17.00 -14.01
CA ASP A 124 -3.44 -18.14 -13.85
C ASP A 124 -4.32 -18.05 -12.59
N LEU A 125 -5.12 -19.09 -12.35
CA LEU A 125 -6.00 -19.16 -11.17
C LEU A 125 -5.21 -19.09 -9.85
N GLU A 126 -4.02 -19.69 -9.81
CA GLU A 126 -3.18 -19.68 -8.62
C GLU A 126 -2.69 -18.25 -8.32
N PHE A 127 -2.16 -17.56 -9.32
CA PHE A 127 -1.70 -16.18 -9.17
C PHE A 127 -2.86 -15.24 -8.83
N ARG A 128 -4.01 -15.42 -9.48
CA ARG A 128 -5.23 -14.64 -9.23
C ARG A 128 -5.71 -14.78 -7.78
N ASN A 129 -5.73 -16.01 -7.26
CA ASN A 129 -6.13 -16.25 -5.87
C ASN A 129 -5.11 -15.69 -4.88
N TRP A 130 -3.81 -15.85 -5.18
CA TRP A 130 -2.73 -15.31 -4.37
C TRP A 130 -2.79 -13.78 -4.28
N ILE A 131 -2.92 -13.08 -5.42
CA ILE A 131 -2.91 -11.61 -5.44
C ILE A 131 -4.16 -11.02 -4.78
N ARG A 132 -5.32 -11.67 -4.92
CA ARG A 132 -6.55 -11.30 -4.19
C ARG A 132 -6.40 -11.46 -2.68
N GLY A 133 -5.80 -12.57 -2.23
CA GLY A 133 -5.54 -12.83 -0.83
C GLY A 133 -4.58 -11.80 -0.22
N LYS A 134 -3.54 -11.43 -0.97
CA LYS A 134 -2.60 -10.36 -0.59
C LYS A 134 -3.34 -9.05 -0.33
N TYR A 135 -4.17 -8.56 -1.25
CA TYR A 135 -4.86 -7.29 -1.04
C TYR A 135 -5.95 -7.34 0.04
N ALA A 136 -6.64 -8.48 0.22
CA ALA A 136 -7.71 -8.61 1.21
C ALA A 136 -7.24 -8.53 2.68
N LEU A 137 -6.06 -9.07 2.99
CA LEU A 137 -5.47 -9.02 4.34
C LEU A 137 -4.88 -7.64 4.69
N HIS A 138 -4.66 -6.79 3.69
CA HIS A 138 -3.85 -5.56 3.82
C HIS A 138 -4.64 -4.25 3.65
N ASP A 139 -5.85 -4.27 3.09
CA ASP A 139 -6.61 -3.06 2.74
C ASP A 139 -6.89 -2.13 3.95
N ALA A 140 -7.45 -2.64 5.06
CA ALA A 140 -7.96 -1.75 6.12
C ALA A 140 -6.87 -1.14 7.03
N ARG A 141 -5.89 -1.95 7.46
CA ARG A 141 -4.82 -1.47 8.37
C ARG A 141 -3.77 -0.64 7.64
N ALA A 142 -3.39 -1.02 6.43
CA ALA A 142 -2.44 -0.22 5.64
C ALA A 142 -3.09 1.10 5.16
N ALA A 143 -4.37 1.07 4.80
CA ALA A 143 -5.09 2.31 4.50
C ALA A 143 -5.11 3.24 5.71
N ARG A 144 -5.46 2.74 6.89
CA ARG A 144 -5.48 3.58 8.10
C ARG A 144 -4.10 4.16 8.42
N TYR A 145 -3.03 3.38 8.26
CA TYR A 145 -1.65 3.89 8.41
C TYR A 145 -1.38 5.10 7.48
N TRP A 146 -1.75 5.00 6.20
CA TRP A 146 -1.53 6.09 5.24
C TRP A 146 -2.46 7.29 5.44
N ASP A 147 -3.69 7.08 5.94
CA ASP A 147 -4.58 8.18 6.34
C ASP A 147 -3.95 9.00 7.47
N LEU A 148 -3.42 8.31 8.48
CA LEU A 148 -2.76 8.96 9.61
C LEU A 148 -1.50 9.71 9.16
N VAL A 149 -0.74 9.15 8.22
CA VAL A 149 0.41 9.84 7.60
C VAL A 149 -0.04 11.11 6.86
N ALA A 150 -1.16 11.08 6.12
CA ALA A 150 -1.70 12.27 5.45
C ALA A 150 -2.10 13.36 6.47
N ILE A 151 -2.79 12.98 7.55
CA ILE A 151 -3.16 13.91 8.63
C ILE A 151 -1.91 14.53 9.26
N MET A 152 -0.88 13.73 9.54
CA MET A 152 0.40 14.23 10.06
C MET A 152 1.08 15.23 9.13
N ARG A 153 0.81 15.18 7.82
CA ARG A 153 1.30 16.15 6.82
C ARG A 153 0.41 17.38 6.66
N GLY A 154 -0.68 17.49 7.43
CA GLY A 154 -1.70 18.52 7.23
C GLY A 154 -2.50 18.33 5.94
N GLN A 155 -2.51 17.11 5.39
CA GLN A 155 -3.26 16.73 4.20
C GLN A 155 -4.56 16.02 4.61
N SER A 156 -5.59 16.12 3.76
CA SER A 156 -6.80 15.30 3.95
C SER A 156 -6.44 13.81 3.79
N PRO A 157 -7.03 12.89 4.57
CA PRO A 157 -7.00 11.45 4.29
C PRO A 157 -7.42 11.12 2.85
N ASP A 158 -8.31 11.93 2.25
CA ASP A 158 -8.74 11.77 0.85
C ASP A 158 -7.63 12.08 -0.18
N ALA A 159 -6.53 12.71 0.24
CA ALA A 159 -5.35 12.91 -0.59
C ALA A 159 -4.45 11.67 -0.63
N SER A 160 -4.69 10.69 0.25
CA SER A 160 -4.02 9.40 0.23
C SER A 160 -4.56 8.53 -0.91
N PRO A 161 -3.71 7.75 -1.63
CA PRO A 161 -4.15 6.81 -2.66
C PRO A 161 -5.01 5.64 -2.12
N ASN A 162 -5.38 5.67 -0.84
CA ASN A 162 -6.20 4.66 -0.18
C ASN A 162 -7.57 4.50 -0.84
N ARG A 163 -8.17 5.60 -1.30
CA ARG A 163 -9.47 5.56 -1.98
C ARG A 163 -9.36 4.79 -3.30
N GLU A 164 -8.34 5.09 -4.09
CA GLU A 164 -8.04 4.41 -5.35
C GLU A 164 -7.68 2.93 -5.11
N TRP A 165 -6.85 2.64 -4.12
CA TRP A 165 -6.48 1.26 -3.78
C TRP A 165 -7.67 0.42 -3.31
N ALA A 166 -8.49 0.95 -2.39
CA ALA A 166 -9.71 0.26 -1.95
C ALA A 166 -10.67 0.00 -3.12
N TRP A 167 -10.77 0.96 -4.05
CA TRP A 167 -11.56 0.79 -5.27
C TRP A 167 -10.97 -0.29 -6.20
N ILE A 168 -9.64 -0.31 -6.41
CA ILE A 168 -8.95 -1.35 -7.20
C ILE A 168 -9.16 -2.73 -6.57
N THR A 169 -8.96 -2.86 -5.26
CA THR A 169 -9.16 -4.11 -4.52
C THR A 169 -10.61 -4.60 -4.62
N ALA A 170 -11.59 -3.69 -4.55
CA ALA A 170 -13.00 -4.02 -4.75
C ALA A 170 -13.26 -4.52 -6.19
N ALA A 171 -12.70 -3.86 -7.21
CA ALA A 171 -12.81 -4.27 -8.61
C ALA A 171 -12.19 -5.65 -8.84
N MET A 172 -10.99 -5.90 -8.30
CA MET A 172 -10.35 -7.22 -8.34
C MET A 172 -11.17 -8.29 -7.64
N ARG A 173 -11.71 -7.99 -6.45
CA ARG A 173 -12.53 -8.93 -5.68
C ARG A 173 -13.80 -9.32 -6.43
N HIS A 174 -14.41 -8.40 -7.18
CA HIS A 174 -15.65 -8.64 -7.92
C HIS A 174 -15.40 -9.32 -9.27
N HIS A 175 -14.41 -8.86 -10.03
CA HIS A 175 -14.21 -9.27 -11.43
C HIS A 175 -13.20 -10.41 -11.62
N LEU A 176 -12.40 -10.72 -10.59
CA LEU A 176 -11.46 -11.84 -10.60
C LEU A 176 -11.89 -12.95 -9.62
N SER A 177 -13.15 -12.94 -9.18
CA SER A 177 -13.80 -14.13 -8.64
C SER A 177 -14.07 -15.12 -9.77
N ASP A 178 -13.93 -16.41 -9.50
CA ASP A 178 -14.32 -17.47 -10.43
C ASP A 178 -15.84 -17.52 -10.65
#